data_AF-R9JW29-F1
#
_entry.id   AF-R9JW29-F1
#
_cell.length_a   1.000
_cell.length_b   1.000
_cell.length_c   1.000
_cell.angle_alpha   90.00
_cell.angle_beta   90.00
_cell.angle_gamma   90.00
#
_symmetry.space_group_name_H-M   'P 1'
#
loop_
_entity.id
_entity.type
_entity.pdbx_description
1 polymer ?
#
loop_
_entity_poly.entity_id
_entity_poly.type
_entity_poly.pdbx_seq_one_letter_code
_entity_poly.pdbx_strand_id
1 'polypeptide(L)'
;MDWYFDNGYIIDFDKEKYIQNTFQSSLLNCEKINPGNNFGILYDFEIETINKYRSPYKPLNKSILFLLLSYIKAFTWIRTNELSGHSEKSKKNKPEIFYSQFQTIATFIGSDRKMIARATKVLEELGLIKTHRMPRYKDSNDKWHTDDIIYICPYRFIWRNNQVVQCTKEEYNYKKELEYGILFLREQKYVSKKFYQN
;
A
#
# COMPACT_ATOMS: atom_id res chain seq x y z
N MET A 1 12.70 2.77 24.50
CA MET A 1 12.32 1.64 23.62
C MET A 1 10.87 1.29 23.83
N ASP A 2 10.41 1.23 25.08
CA ASP A 2 9.02 0.91 25.46
C ASP A 2 7.97 1.66 24.66
N TRP A 3 8.13 2.97 24.46
CA TRP A 3 7.23 3.75 23.59
C TRP A 3 7.06 3.19 22.17
N TYR A 4 8.12 2.63 21.55
CA TYR A 4 8.02 2.01 20.23
C TYR A 4 7.27 0.68 20.25
N PHE A 5 7.39 -0.09 21.34
CA PHE A 5 6.60 -1.30 21.54
C PHE A 5 5.14 -0.95 21.81
N ASP A 6 4.89 0.02 22.70
CA ASP A 6 3.56 0.48 23.10
C ASP A 6 2.76 1.08 21.93
N ASN A 7 3.47 1.66 20.95
CA ASN A 7 2.87 2.21 19.74
C ASN A 7 3.03 1.30 18.51
N GLY A 8 3.49 0.05 18.69
CA GLY A 8 3.51 -0.98 17.64
C GLY A 8 4.50 -0.78 16.51
N TYR A 9 5.50 0.08 16.69
CA TYR A 9 6.59 0.29 15.72
C TYR A 9 7.64 -0.82 15.77
N ILE A 10 7.73 -1.55 16.89
CA ILE A 10 8.65 -2.67 17.07
C ILE A 10 7.83 -3.87 17.58
N ILE A 11 7.90 -4.99 16.86
CA ILE A 11 7.03 -6.16 17.06
C ILE A 11 7.83 -7.34 17.62
N ASP A 12 8.99 -7.63 17.01
CA ASP A 12 9.82 -8.80 17.27
C ASP A 12 11.31 -8.42 17.38
N PHE A 13 11.63 -7.51 18.30
CA PHE A 13 13.00 -7.06 18.51
C PHE A 13 13.91 -8.20 18.96
N ASP A 14 14.67 -8.73 18.02
CA ASP A 14 15.74 -9.66 18.29
C ASP A 14 17.03 -8.89 18.59
N LYS A 15 17.28 -8.67 19.88
CA LYS A 15 18.49 -8.00 20.36
C LYS A 15 19.78 -8.65 19.85
N GLU A 16 19.76 -9.95 19.54
CA GLU A 16 20.94 -10.70 19.12
C GLU A 16 21.34 -10.39 17.67
N LYS A 17 20.38 -9.95 16.84
CA LYS A 17 20.67 -9.48 15.48
C LYS A 17 21.36 -8.12 15.43
N TYR A 18 21.31 -7.34 16.51
CA TYR A 18 21.78 -5.96 16.58
C TYR A 18 22.97 -5.75 17.52
N ILE A 19 23.81 -6.79 17.74
CA ILE A 19 25.03 -6.72 18.57
C ILE A 19 26.20 -6.02 17.84
N GLN A 20 25.93 -5.00 17.01
CA GLN A 20 27.00 -4.20 16.43
C GLN A 20 27.40 -3.08 17.41
N ASN A 21 28.69 -3.03 17.77
CA ASN A 21 29.29 -2.04 18.68
C ASN A 21 29.30 -0.59 18.14
N THR A 22 28.46 -0.27 17.16
CA THR A 22 28.32 1.07 16.57
C THR A 22 26.88 1.52 16.70
N PHE A 23 26.50 1.90 17.93
CA PHE A 23 25.22 2.53 18.15
C PHE A 23 25.29 3.99 17.69
N GLN A 24 24.56 4.32 16.63
CA GLN A 24 24.31 5.69 16.25
C GLN A 24 23.03 6.16 16.95
N SER A 25 23.15 7.07 17.90
CA SER A 25 21.98 7.70 18.52
C SER A 25 21.42 8.76 17.58
N SER A 26 20.10 8.77 17.41
CA SER A 26 19.39 9.78 16.65
C SER A 26 18.26 10.35 17.51
N LEU A 27 18.18 11.67 17.61
CA LEU A 27 17.03 12.36 18.19
C LEU A 27 15.88 12.28 17.18
N LEU A 28 14.85 11.55 17.57
CA LEU A 28 13.67 11.33 16.75
C LEU A 28 12.62 12.38 17.10
N ASN A 29 12.13 13.09 16.08
CA ASN A 29 11.02 14.02 16.25
C ASN A 29 9.71 13.23 16.27
N CYS A 30 9.22 12.91 17.47
CA CYS A 30 8.04 12.07 17.67
C CYS A 30 6.77 12.64 17.02
N GLU A 31 6.64 13.97 16.90
CA GLU A 31 5.51 14.61 16.20
C GLU A 31 5.49 14.27 14.71
N LYS A 32 6.65 13.97 14.11
CA LYS A 32 6.78 13.53 12.72
C LYS A 32 6.65 12.02 12.53
N ILE A 33 6.77 11.24 13.60
CA ILE A 33 6.71 9.76 13.57
C ILE A 33 5.27 9.27 13.70
N ASN A 34 4.42 10.03 14.38
CA ASN A 34 2.99 9.80 14.45
C ASN A 34 2.21 10.91 13.72
N PRO A 35 2.40 11.06 12.39
CA PRO A 35 1.67 12.07 11.66
C PRO A 35 0.19 11.71 11.73
N GLY A 36 -0.64 12.65 12.20
CA GLY A 36 -2.05 12.41 12.44
C GLY A 36 -2.86 11.93 11.23
N ASN A 37 -2.28 11.96 10.01
CA ASN A 37 -2.79 11.35 8.78
C ASN A 37 -1.66 11.08 7.75
N ASN A 38 -1.92 10.21 6.77
CA ASN A 38 -1.15 10.00 5.52
C ASN A 38 0.29 9.47 5.69
N PHE A 39 0.47 8.38 6.44
CA PHE A 39 1.74 7.65 6.49
C PHE A 39 1.55 6.19 6.10
N GLY A 40 2.61 5.59 5.55
CA GLY A 40 2.69 4.17 5.24
C GLY A 40 3.75 3.51 6.12
N ILE A 41 3.41 2.40 6.75
CA ILE A 41 4.37 1.59 7.53
C ILE A 41 5.09 0.65 6.56
N LEU A 42 6.42 0.59 6.60
CA LEU A 42 7.19 -0.46 5.95
C LEU A 42 7.60 -1.51 6.98
N TYR A 43 7.45 -2.79 6.64
CA TYR A 43 7.85 -3.91 7.47
C TYR A 43 9.25 -4.39 7.11
N ASP A 44 9.96 -4.98 8.07
CA ASP A 44 11.34 -5.44 7.90
C ASP A 44 11.48 -6.43 6.73
N PHE A 45 10.53 -7.36 6.57
CA PHE A 45 10.57 -8.31 5.44
C PHE A 45 10.45 -7.61 4.08
N GLU A 46 9.73 -6.49 3.97
CA GLU A 46 9.62 -5.70 2.75
C GLU A 46 10.97 -5.05 2.43
N ILE A 47 11.62 -4.51 3.47
CA ILE A 47 12.95 -3.92 3.39
C ILE A 47 13.99 -4.95 2.96
N GLU A 48 14.01 -6.11 3.62
CA GLU A 48 14.89 -7.21 3.25
C GLU A 48 14.66 -7.70 1.82
N THR A 49 13.40 -7.83 1.41
CA THR A 49 13.02 -8.30 0.07
C THR A 49 13.53 -7.35 -1.01
N ILE A 50 13.31 -6.04 -0.86
CA ILE A 50 13.84 -5.02 -1.78
C ILE A 50 15.37 -4.98 -1.74
N ASN A 51 15.98 -5.17 -0.57
CA ASN A 51 17.43 -5.17 -0.46
C ASN A 51 18.10 -6.37 -1.13
N LYS A 52 17.44 -7.53 -1.16
CA LYS A 52 17.90 -8.74 -1.86
C LYS A 52 17.70 -8.64 -3.38
N TYR A 53 16.78 -7.77 -3.85
CA TYR A 53 16.55 -7.56 -5.28
C TYR A 53 17.79 -6.96 -5.98
N ARG A 54 18.17 -7.58 -7.10
CA ARG A 54 19.21 -7.09 -8.00
C ARG A 54 18.58 -6.71 -9.32
N SER A 55 18.54 -5.41 -9.63
CA SER A 55 17.92 -4.95 -10.86
C SER A 55 18.77 -5.31 -12.08
N PRO A 56 18.20 -5.95 -13.12
CA PRO A 56 18.85 -6.06 -14.42
C PRO A 56 18.89 -4.73 -15.17
N TYR A 57 18.18 -3.70 -14.68
CA TYR A 57 18.08 -2.39 -15.31
C TYR A 57 18.63 -1.30 -14.38
N LYS A 58 19.85 -0.83 -14.66
CA LYS A 58 20.61 0.09 -13.79
C LYS A 58 19.85 1.34 -13.32
N PRO A 59 19.03 2.02 -14.16
CA PRO A 59 18.30 3.20 -13.70
C PRO A 59 17.26 2.92 -12.61
N LEU A 60 16.77 1.67 -12.49
CA LEU A 60 15.90 1.26 -11.40
C LEU A 60 16.74 0.88 -10.19
N ASN A 61 16.86 1.82 -9.25
CA ASN A 61 17.52 1.59 -7.97
C ASN A 61 16.51 1.22 -6.87
N LYS A 62 17.04 0.77 -5.73
CA LYS A 62 16.24 0.39 -4.55
C LYS A 62 15.44 1.57 -3.99
N SER A 63 15.98 2.79 -4.05
CA SER A 63 15.31 3.99 -3.56
C SER A 63 13.98 4.24 -4.27
N ILE A 64 13.90 4.01 -5.58
CA ILE A 64 12.65 4.12 -6.34
C ILE A 64 11.64 3.06 -5.89
N LEU A 65 12.09 1.82 -5.64
CA LEU A 65 11.22 0.75 -5.14
C LEU A 65 10.67 1.09 -3.75
N PHE A 66 11.51 1.60 -2.86
CA PHE A 66 11.10 2.06 -1.53
C PHE A 66 10.11 3.20 -1.61
N LEU A 67 10.41 4.25 -2.37
CA LEU A 67 9.52 5.40 -2.54
C LEU A 67 8.16 5.00 -3.10
N LEU A 68 8.13 4.12 -4.11
CA LEU A 68 6.88 3.65 -4.69
C LEU A 68 6.08 2.81 -3.69
N LEU A 69 6.72 1.88 -2.98
CA LEU A 69 6.03 1.06 -1.98
C LEU A 69 5.48 1.93 -0.84
N SER A 70 6.29 2.84 -0.29
CA SER A 70 5.87 3.78 0.74
C SER A 70 4.70 4.64 0.28
N TYR A 71 4.76 5.15 -0.96
CA TYR A 71 3.69 5.93 -1.55
C TYR A 71 2.39 5.11 -1.65
N ILE A 72 2.45 3.88 -2.19
CA ILE A 72 1.28 3.00 -2.28
C ILE A 72 0.68 2.77 -0.88
N LYS A 73 1.51 2.48 0.12
CA LYS A 73 1.03 2.19 1.49
C LYS A 73 0.47 3.42 2.19
N ALA A 74 1.06 4.60 1.98
CA ALA A 74 0.59 5.85 2.58
C ALA A 74 -0.77 6.30 2.04
N PHE A 75 -1.08 5.96 0.79
CA PHE A 75 -2.35 6.32 0.13
C PHE A 75 -3.34 5.15 0.00
N THR A 76 -2.96 3.95 0.46
CA THR A 76 -3.90 2.83 0.63
C THR A 76 -4.92 3.22 1.68
N TRP A 77 -6.20 3.03 1.37
CA TRP A 77 -7.25 3.15 2.38
C TRP A 77 -7.08 2.02 3.40
N ILE A 78 -6.98 2.36 4.68
CA ILE A 78 -6.79 1.38 5.76
C ILE A 78 -8.03 1.42 6.66
N ARG A 79 -8.59 0.25 6.98
CA ARG A 79 -9.59 0.12 8.04
C ARG A 79 -8.87 -0.16 9.35
N THR A 80 -8.74 0.87 10.18
CA THR A 80 -8.06 0.77 11.47
C THR A 80 -8.87 -0.01 12.52
N ASN A 81 -10.20 -0.06 12.39
CA ASN A 81 -11.09 -0.57 13.44
C ASN A 81 -11.88 -1.85 13.06
N GLU A 82 -11.62 -2.48 11.90
CA GLU A 82 -12.41 -3.62 11.43
C GLU A 82 -11.52 -4.79 10.97
N LEU A 83 -11.67 -5.93 11.65
CA LEU A 83 -10.87 -7.16 11.46
C LEU A 83 -11.16 -7.90 10.14
N SER A 84 -12.34 -7.74 9.56
CA SER A 84 -12.69 -8.35 8.28
C SER A 84 -13.60 -7.43 7.46
N GLY A 85 -13.35 -7.32 6.16
CA GLY A 85 -14.20 -6.60 5.22
C GLY A 85 -15.46 -7.37 4.81
N HIS A 86 -15.77 -8.48 5.48
CA HIS A 86 -16.75 -9.46 5.01
C HIS A 86 -17.95 -9.68 5.91
N SER A 87 -18.07 -8.99 7.05
CA SER A 87 -19.32 -8.95 7.79
C SER A 87 -20.33 -8.01 7.09
N GLU A 88 -21.62 -8.34 7.12
CA GLU A 88 -22.67 -7.46 6.56
C GLU A 88 -22.73 -6.08 7.24
N LYS A 89 -22.21 -5.96 8.47
CA LYS A 89 -22.03 -4.67 9.16
C LYS A 89 -20.86 -3.84 8.61
N SER A 90 -19.77 -4.48 8.16
CA SER A 90 -18.55 -3.83 7.64
C SER A 90 -18.61 -3.43 6.16
N LYS A 91 -19.66 -3.82 5.42
CA LYS A 91 -19.89 -3.46 3.99
C LYS A 91 -20.10 -1.95 3.74
N LYS A 92 -19.99 -1.09 4.75
CA LYS A 92 -20.13 0.38 4.62
C LYS A 92 -18.79 1.13 4.51
N ASN A 93 -17.64 0.47 4.73
CA ASN A 93 -16.34 1.13 4.80
C ASN A 93 -15.48 0.87 3.56
N LYS A 94 -14.71 1.89 3.16
CA LYS A 94 -13.88 1.91 1.95
C LYS A 94 -13.01 0.62 1.82
N PRO A 95 -12.86 0.07 0.60
CA PRO A 95 -12.01 -1.10 0.33
C PRO A 95 -10.55 -0.79 0.68
N GLU A 96 -9.75 -1.79 1.06
CA GLU A 96 -8.34 -1.57 1.39
C GLU A 96 -7.44 -1.54 0.15
N ILE A 97 -7.67 -0.53 -0.69
CA ILE A 97 -6.96 -0.34 -1.95
C ILE A 97 -6.35 1.05 -2.03
N PHE A 98 -5.36 1.18 -2.90
CA PHE A 98 -4.95 2.45 -3.47
C PHE A 98 -5.24 2.40 -4.98
N TYR A 99 -5.64 3.50 -5.61
CA TYR A 99 -5.75 3.56 -7.06
C TYR A 99 -5.21 4.87 -7.60
N SER A 100 -4.47 4.78 -8.72
CA SER A 100 -3.92 5.96 -9.39
C SER A 100 -3.39 5.63 -10.77
N GLN A 101 -3.00 6.66 -11.51
CA GLN A 101 -2.33 6.54 -12.79
C GLN A 101 -0.82 6.67 -12.60
N PHE A 102 -0.04 5.97 -13.43
CA PHE A 102 1.43 6.07 -13.37
C PHE A 102 1.93 7.50 -13.50
N GLN A 103 1.25 8.36 -14.27
CA GLN A 103 1.66 9.76 -14.42
C GLN A 103 1.52 10.53 -13.11
N THR A 104 0.42 10.34 -12.38
CA THR A 104 0.19 10.98 -11.09
C THR A 104 1.24 10.56 -10.07
N ILE A 105 1.52 9.26 -10.00
CA ILE A 105 2.55 8.70 -9.12
C ILE A 105 3.93 9.24 -9.50
N ALA A 106 4.26 9.27 -10.80
CA ALA A 106 5.54 9.74 -11.32
C ALA A 106 5.79 11.21 -10.95
N THR A 107 4.79 12.07 -11.11
CA THR A 107 4.86 13.49 -10.70
C THR A 107 5.11 13.62 -9.21
N PHE A 108 4.45 12.83 -8.36
CA PHE A 108 4.64 12.89 -6.91
C PHE A 108 6.04 12.41 -6.48
N ILE A 109 6.48 11.27 -7.02
CA ILE A 109 7.76 10.66 -6.66
C ILE A 109 8.96 11.42 -7.26
N GLY A 110 8.74 12.25 -8.28
CA GLY A 110 9.81 12.91 -9.02
C GLY A 110 10.57 11.94 -9.92
N SER A 111 9.84 11.02 -10.58
CA SER A 111 10.39 10.03 -11.49
C SER A 111 9.64 10.04 -12.82
N ASP A 112 10.09 9.27 -13.82
CA ASP A 112 9.37 9.17 -15.09
C ASP A 112 8.32 8.05 -15.07
N ARG A 113 7.28 8.20 -15.91
CA ARG A 113 6.17 7.24 -16.00
C ARG A 113 6.62 5.81 -16.32
N LYS A 114 7.65 5.63 -17.17
CA LYS A 114 8.15 4.31 -17.55
C LYS A 114 8.89 3.67 -16.37
N MET A 115 9.58 4.48 -15.57
CA MET A 115 10.23 4.05 -14.34
C MET A 115 9.21 3.55 -13.32
N ILE A 116 8.13 4.30 -13.07
CA ILE A 116 7.06 3.87 -12.17
C ILE A 116 6.44 2.56 -12.66
N ALA A 117 6.11 2.46 -13.95
CA ALA A 117 5.54 1.23 -14.50
C ALA A 117 6.45 0.01 -14.32
N ARG A 118 7.77 0.19 -14.46
CA ARG A 118 8.76 -0.88 -14.25
C ARG A 118 8.92 -1.22 -12.77
N ALA A 119 9.00 -0.22 -11.90
CA ALA A 119 9.05 -0.40 -10.46
C ALA A 119 7.81 -1.14 -9.93
N THR A 120 6.62 -0.79 -10.43
CA THR A 120 5.36 -1.49 -10.12
C THR A 120 5.45 -2.98 -10.48
N LYS A 121 5.93 -3.32 -11.68
CA LYS A 121 6.10 -4.71 -12.10
C LYS A 121 7.05 -5.47 -11.17
N VAL A 122 8.17 -4.84 -10.79
CA VAL A 122 9.14 -5.44 -9.86
C VAL A 122 8.53 -5.67 -8.48
N LEU A 123 7.81 -4.70 -7.91
CA LEU A 123 7.16 -4.88 -6.61
C LEU A 123 6.09 -5.99 -6.64
N GLU A 124 5.41 -6.17 -7.78
CA GLU A 124 4.44 -7.25 -7.98
C GLU A 124 5.13 -8.64 -8.09
N GLU A 125 6.26 -8.71 -8.80
CA GLU A 125 7.12 -9.90 -8.90
C GLU A 125 7.72 -10.29 -7.53
N LEU A 126 8.10 -9.30 -6.71
CA LEU A 126 8.54 -9.50 -5.34
C LEU A 126 7.40 -9.90 -4.38
N GLY A 127 6.15 -9.89 -4.84
CA GLY A 127 5.00 -10.25 -4.03
C GLY A 127 4.64 -9.23 -2.95
N LEU A 128 5.15 -8.00 -3.04
CA LEU A 128 4.87 -6.93 -2.08
C LEU A 128 3.56 -6.20 -2.38
N ILE A 129 3.16 -6.19 -3.66
CA ILE A 129 1.88 -5.65 -4.11
C ILE A 129 1.23 -6.59 -5.12
N LYS A 130 -0.07 -6.39 -5.35
CA LYS A 130 -0.79 -6.86 -6.54
C LYS A 130 -1.43 -5.66 -7.22
N THR A 131 -1.55 -5.73 -8.53
CA THR A 131 -2.14 -4.66 -9.32
C THR A 131 -3.27 -5.15 -10.22
N HIS A 132 -4.21 -4.25 -10.49
CA HIS A 132 -5.26 -4.47 -11.47
C HIS A 132 -5.44 -3.21 -12.30
N ARG A 133 -5.33 -3.32 -13.62
CA ARG A 133 -5.61 -2.22 -14.52
C ARG A 133 -7.10 -2.18 -14.81
N MET A 134 -7.76 -1.09 -14.46
CA MET A 134 -9.15 -0.88 -14.85
C MET A 134 -9.25 -0.78 -16.38
N PRO A 135 -10.35 -1.25 -16.99
CA PRO A 135 -10.56 -1.08 -18.42
C PRO A 135 -10.81 0.39 -18.77
N ARG A 136 -10.38 0.78 -19.97
CA ARG A 136 -10.66 2.11 -20.52
C ARG A 136 -12.16 2.29 -20.66
N TYR A 137 -12.59 3.52 -20.43
CA TYR A 137 -13.98 3.89 -20.63
C TYR A 137 -14.07 5.25 -21.31
N LYS A 138 -15.18 5.46 -22.02
CA LYS A 138 -15.55 6.75 -22.60
C LYS A 138 -16.61 7.40 -21.72
N ASP A 139 -16.45 8.67 -21.39
CA ASP A 139 -17.52 9.42 -20.73
C ASP A 139 -18.67 9.78 -21.66
N SER A 140 -19.71 10.37 -21.07
CA SER A 140 -20.89 10.84 -21.81
C SER A 140 -20.58 11.92 -22.85
N ASN A 141 -19.36 12.44 -22.86
CA ASN A 141 -18.88 13.46 -23.78
C ASN A 141 -17.89 12.85 -24.79
N ASP A 142 -17.91 11.53 -24.96
CA ASP A 142 -17.04 10.76 -25.87
C ASP A 142 -15.53 10.85 -25.57
N LYS A 143 -15.16 11.37 -24.39
CA LYS A 143 -13.75 11.49 -24.00
C LYS A 143 -13.27 10.19 -23.39
N TRP A 144 -12.18 9.67 -23.94
CA TRP A 144 -11.48 8.51 -23.37
C TRP A 144 -10.79 8.89 -22.06
N HIS A 145 -11.12 8.16 -20.99
CA HIS A 145 -10.41 8.23 -19.72
C HIS A 145 -9.38 7.10 -19.63
N THR A 146 -8.22 7.42 -19.06
CA THR A 146 -7.10 6.47 -18.97
C THR A 146 -7.23 5.58 -17.74
N ASP A 147 -6.69 4.37 -17.85
CA ASP A 147 -6.81 3.29 -16.87
C ASP A 147 -6.21 3.66 -15.51
N ASP A 148 -7.09 3.86 -14.52
CA ASP A 148 -6.68 3.80 -13.13
C ASP A 148 -6.12 2.40 -12.84
N ILE A 149 -5.01 2.36 -12.12
CA ILE A 149 -4.39 1.13 -11.66
C ILE A 149 -4.71 1.00 -10.20
N ILE A 150 -5.39 -0.08 -9.84
CA ILE A 150 -5.64 -0.46 -8.46
C ILE A 150 -4.39 -1.18 -7.95
N TYR A 151 -3.91 -0.80 -6.78
CA TYR A 151 -2.84 -1.38 -6.02
C TYR A 151 -3.42 -1.96 -4.73
N ILE A 152 -3.00 -3.16 -4.38
CA ILE A 152 -3.42 -3.83 -3.15
C ILE A 152 -2.25 -4.60 -2.54
N CYS A 153 -2.14 -4.57 -1.22
CA CYS A 153 -1.16 -5.39 -0.50
C CYS A 153 -1.68 -6.83 -0.40
N PRO A 154 -0.90 -7.87 -0.73
CA PRO A 154 -1.37 -9.26 -0.66
C PRO A 154 -1.42 -9.80 0.78
N TYR A 155 -1.02 -9.00 1.76
CA TYR A 155 -1.03 -9.31 3.20
C TYR A 155 -1.58 -8.12 3.98
N ARG A 156 -2.03 -8.40 5.20
CA ARG A 156 -2.47 -7.39 6.17
C ARG A 156 -1.96 -7.76 7.56
N PHE A 157 -1.63 -6.74 8.33
CA PHE A 157 -1.29 -6.88 9.74
C PHE A 157 -2.28 -6.07 10.56
N ILE A 158 -2.64 -6.58 11.73
CA ILE A 158 -3.61 -5.99 12.65
C ILE A 158 -3.05 -5.99 14.06
N TRP A 159 -3.53 -5.05 14.88
CA TRP A 159 -3.27 -5.05 16.31
C TRP A 159 -4.24 -5.99 17.03
N ARG A 160 -3.74 -7.04 17.68
CA ARG A 160 -4.52 -7.97 18.49
C ARG A 160 -3.72 -8.34 19.74
N ASN A 161 -4.35 -8.25 20.91
CA ASN A 161 -3.73 -8.61 22.20
C ASN A 161 -2.36 -7.92 22.45
N ASN A 162 -2.28 -6.61 22.19
CA ASN A 162 -1.04 -5.82 22.30
C ASN A 162 0.12 -6.29 21.40
N GLN A 163 -0.20 -6.98 20.30
CA GLN A 163 0.79 -7.44 19.33
C GLN A 163 0.30 -7.16 17.91
N VAL A 164 1.24 -6.84 17.01
CA VAL A 164 0.97 -6.82 15.57
C VAL A 164 1.03 -8.26 15.07
N VAL A 165 -0.09 -8.76 14.54
CA VAL A 165 -0.19 -10.11 13.98
C VAL A 165 -0.57 -10.05 12.51
N GLN A 166 0.02 -10.91 11.71
CA GLN A 166 -0.37 -11.06 10.31
C GLN A 166 -1.73 -11.76 10.23
N CYS A 167 -2.66 -11.21 9.46
CA CYS A 167 -3.94 -11.84 9.20
C CYS A 167 -3.76 -13.18 8.46
N THR A 168 -4.56 -14.18 8.82
CA THR A 168 -4.65 -15.41 8.02
C THR A 168 -5.35 -15.15 6.68
N LYS A 169 -5.30 -16.11 5.75
CA LYS A 169 -5.97 -15.99 4.44
C LYS A 169 -7.50 -15.94 4.55
N GLU A 170 -8.04 -16.50 5.62
CA GLU A 170 -9.46 -16.48 5.95
C GLU A 170 -9.88 -15.09 6.48
N GLU A 171 -9.00 -14.46 7.26
CA GLU A 171 -9.23 -13.11 7.82
C GLU A 171 -9.04 -12.02 6.76
N TYR A 172 -8.02 -12.14 5.90
CA TYR A 172 -7.72 -11.20 4.83
C TYR A 172 -7.47 -11.91 3.50
N ASN A 173 -8.31 -11.61 2.50
CA ASN A 173 -8.17 -12.11 1.15
C ASN A 173 -8.11 -10.95 0.15
N TYR A 174 -6.89 -10.67 -0.34
CA TYR A 174 -6.66 -9.58 -1.28
C TYR A 174 -7.49 -9.71 -2.58
N LYS A 175 -7.88 -10.92 -3.01
CA LYS A 175 -8.71 -11.09 -4.21
C LYS A 175 -10.12 -10.57 -3.98
N LYS A 176 -10.71 -10.92 -2.83
CA LYS A 176 -12.04 -10.41 -2.44
C LYS A 176 -12.01 -8.90 -2.20
N GLU A 177 -10.93 -8.38 -1.62
CA GLU A 177 -10.76 -6.93 -1.46
C GLU A 177 -10.56 -6.21 -2.80
N LEU A 178 -9.87 -6.82 -3.76
CA LEU A 178 -9.78 -6.30 -5.10
C LEU A 178 -11.15 -6.29 -5.80
N GLU A 179 -11.92 -7.37 -5.69
CA GLU A 179 -13.29 -7.45 -6.22
C GLU A 179 -14.17 -6.36 -5.61
N TYR A 180 -14.14 -6.21 -4.29
CA TYR A 180 -14.84 -5.14 -3.59
C TYR A 180 -14.34 -3.76 -4.02
N GLY A 181 -13.04 -3.59 -4.19
CA GLY A 181 -12.40 -2.38 -4.68
C GLY A 181 -12.88 -1.97 -6.07
N ILE A 182 -12.97 -2.92 -6.99
CA ILE A 182 -13.49 -2.70 -8.34
C ILE A 182 -14.96 -2.30 -8.27
N LEU A 183 -15.79 -3.01 -7.49
CA LEU A 183 -17.21 -2.68 -7.31
C LEU A 183 -17.37 -1.29 -6.70
N PHE A 184 -16.63 -0.99 -5.64
CA PHE A 184 -16.66 0.29 -4.95
C PHE A 184 -16.22 1.44 -5.84
N LEU A 185 -15.17 1.29 -6.66
CA LEU A 185 -14.76 2.33 -7.60
C LEU A 185 -15.74 2.51 -8.75
N ARG A 186 -16.49 1.45 -9.13
CA ARG A 186 -17.62 1.58 -10.04
C ARG A 186 -18.78 2.30 -9.36
N GLU A 187 -19.13 1.95 -8.14
CA GLU A 187 -20.29 2.46 -7.39
C GLU A 187 -20.10 3.89 -6.84
N GLN A 188 -18.94 4.21 -6.25
CA GLN A 188 -18.64 5.55 -5.72
C GLN A 188 -18.44 6.62 -6.80
N LYS A 189 -18.27 6.22 -8.07
CA LYS A 189 -18.36 7.14 -9.21
C LYS A 189 -19.81 7.65 -9.46
N TYR A 190 -20.81 7.25 -8.66
CA TYR A 190 -22.22 7.70 -8.78
C TYR A 190 -22.68 8.80 -7.81
N VAL A 191 -21.77 9.59 -7.24
CA VAL A 191 -22.11 10.97 -6.80
C VAL A 191 -21.68 12.02 -7.84
N SER A 192 -20.90 11.64 -8.88
CA SER A 192 -20.76 12.44 -10.11
C SER A 192 -21.38 11.70 -11.30
N LYS A 193 -22.68 11.90 -11.46
CA LYS A 193 -23.59 11.57 -12.58
C LYS A 193 -22.93 11.09 -13.89
N LYS A 194 -23.53 10.03 -14.45
CA LYS A 194 -23.43 9.47 -15.82
C LYS A 194 -22.39 8.37 -15.99
N PHE A 195 -22.80 7.09 -15.88
CA PHE A 195 -22.05 6.02 -16.56
C PHE A 195 -22.82 4.75 -16.97
N TYR A 196 -24.06 4.51 -16.51
CA TYR A 196 -24.90 3.44 -17.08
C TYR A 196 -26.35 3.90 -17.20
N GLN A 197 -26.68 4.49 -18.35
CA GLN A 197 -28.00 4.43 -18.99
C GLN A 197 -27.64 4.18 -20.47
N ASN A 198 -27.94 3.05 -21.11
CA ASN A 198 -28.78 1.90 -20.78
C ASN A 198 -27.98 0.60 -20.85
#